data_AF-A0A918N6T1-F1
#
_entry.id   AF-A0A918N6T1-F1
#
_cell.length_a   1.000
_cell.length_b   1.000
_cell.length_c   1.000
_cell.angle_alpha   90.00
_cell.angle_beta   90.00
_cell.angle_gamma   90.00
#
_symmetry.space_group_name_H-M   'P 1'
#
loop_
_entity.id
_entity.type
_entity.pdbx_description
1 polymer ?
#
loop_
_entity_poly.entity_id
_entity_poly.type
_entity_poly.pdbx_seq_one_letter_code
_entity_poly.pdbx_strand_id
1 'polypeptide(L)'
;MLHHFTLTFSLPEASGMDAHSVANEIPGADFTVERLGFNPAGEFTIHFSREGASVMDVLEYAKAQVQQAFPKAQLVSMELAEEPPAQGMVDDISKLVLHACKVLGSVDAAQAWLSTPNAELDSLTPKALMVDAEGRMRVSRLLTKKMGISKQAGEGGA
;
A
#
# COMPACT_ATOMS: atom_id res chain seq x y z
N MET A 1 -19.36 7.55 -1.75
CA MET A 1 -18.36 8.46 -2.34
C MET A 1 -17.02 8.07 -1.77
N LEU A 2 -16.01 7.91 -2.64
CA LEU A 2 -14.64 7.61 -2.23
C LEU A 2 -13.96 8.92 -1.83
N HIS A 3 -13.31 8.94 -0.66
CA HIS A 3 -12.60 10.11 -0.15
C HIS A 3 -11.11 9.80 -0.06
N HIS A 4 -10.27 10.68 -0.61
CA HIS A 4 -8.82 10.56 -0.54
C HIS A 4 -8.26 11.65 0.36
N PHE A 5 -7.55 11.24 1.41
CA PHE A 5 -6.89 12.15 2.33
C PHE A 5 -5.38 11.97 2.27
N THR A 6 -4.67 13.08 2.29
CA THR A 6 -3.26 13.14 2.63
C THR A 6 -3.16 13.81 3.99
N LEU A 7 -2.68 13.10 4.99
CA LEU A 7 -2.57 13.57 6.38
C LEU A 7 -1.12 13.53 6.81
N THR A 8 -0.58 14.66 7.25
CA THR A 8 0.77 14.74 7.81
C THR A 8 0.69 14.82 9.31
N PHE A 9 1.42 13.95 10.00
CA PHE A 9 1.50 13.89 11.45
C PHE A 9 2.92 14.20 11.91
N SER A 10 3.04 14.97 12.99
CA SER A 10 4.28 15.14 13.73
C SER A 10 4.29 14.19 14.92
N LEU A 11 5.40 13.47 15.06
CA LEU A 11 5.71 12.56 16.16
C LEU A 11 7.18 12.74 16.53
N PRO A 12 7.50 13.67 17.46
CA PRO A 12 8.89 13.98 17.84
C PRO A 12 9.66 12.75 18.34
N GLU A 13 8.96 11.80 18.97
CA GLU A 13 9.52 10.54 19.49
C GLU A 13 9.87 9.52 18.39
N ALA A 14 9.33 9.69 17.19
CA ALA A 14 9.64 8.87 16.02
C ALA A 14 10.73 9.48 15.14
N SER A 15 11.49 10.45 15.65
CA SER A 15 12.66 11.01 14.98
C SER A 15 13.62 9.86 14.61
N GLY A 16 13.83 9.67 13.31
CA GLY A 16 14.66 8.58 12.78
C GLY A 16 13.95 7.23 12.54
N MET A 17 12.63 7.12 12.79
CA MET A 17 11.86 5.96 12.33
C MET A 17 11.65 6.03 10.82
N ASP A 18 11.77 4.87 10.16
CA ASP A 18 11.51 4.75 8.74
C ASP A 18 10.00 4.53 8.46
N ALA A 19 9.55 4.92 7.27
CA ALA A 19 8.15 4.82 6.86
C ALA A 19 7.60 3.39 6.87
N HIS A 20 8.45 2.35 6.75
CA HIS A 20 8.00 0.96 6.80
C HIS A 20 7.67 0.52 8.23
N SER A 21 8.49 0.95 9.20
CA SER A 21 8.20 0.76 10.62
C SER A 21 6.88 1.43 11.01
N VAL A 22 6.65 2.68 10.56
CA VAL A 22 5.38 3.39 10.81
C VAL A 22 4.19 2.67 10.16
N ALA A 23 4.34 2.22 8.91
CA ALA A 23 3.27 1.52 8.19
C ALA A 23 2.87 0.19 8.84
N ASN A 24 3.80 -0.52 9.49
CA ASN A 24 3.51 -1.79 10.15
C ASN A 24 2.74 -1.63 11.47
N GLU A 25 2.86 -0.47 12.13
CA GLU A 25 2.19 -0.19 13.41
C GLU A 25 0.76 0.33 13.22
N ILE A 26 0.44 0.94 12.08
CA ILE A 26 -0.90 1.47 11.81
C ILE A 26 -1.83 0.32 11.33
N PRO A 27 -2.88 -0.02 12.09
CA PRO A 27 -3.81 -1.06 11.68
C PRO A 27 -4.70 -0.57 10.52
N GLY A 28 -4.55 -1.15 9.33
CA GLY A 28 -5.49 -0.93 8.22
C GLY A 28 -4.87 -1.16 6.84
N ALA A 29 -5.65 -1.70 5.91
CA ALA A 29 -5.23 -1.92 4.52
C ALA A 29 -5.39 -0.67 3.62
N ASP A 30 -6.06 0.35 4.12
CA ASP A 30 -6.47 1.55 3.36
C ASP A 30 -5.45 2.71 3.45
N PHE A 31 -4.30 2.46 4.08
CA PHE A 31 -3.26 3.45 4.35
C PHE A 31 -1.98 3.16 3.58
N THR A 32 -1.37 4.21 3.04
CA THR A 32 0.00 4.20 2.54
C THR A 32 0.79 5.30 3.24
N VAL A 33 1.98 4.99 3.75
CA VAL A 33 2.86 5.98 4.38
C VAL A 33 3.85 6.49 3.33
N GLU A 34 3.88 7.80 3.13
CA GLU A 34 4.81 8.45 2.22
C GLU A 34 6.22 8.45 2.82
N ARG A 35 7.21 8.04 2.01
CA ARG A 35 8.61 7.93 2.44
C ARG A 35 9.36 9.22 2.18
N LEU A 36 9.47 10.09 3.19
CA LEU A 36 10.39 11.23 3.17
C LEU A 36 11.73 10.86 3.83
N GLY A 37 12.54 10.03 3.17
CA GLY A 37 13.96 9.82 3.52
C GLY A 37 14.31 9.78 5.02
N PHE A 38 15.47 10.33 5.39
CA PHE A 38 15.78 10.61 6.80
C PHE A 38 14.90 11.77 7.26
N ASN A 39 14.10 11.52 8.30
CA ASN A 39 13.13 12.48 8.84
C ASN A 39 13.65 13.08 10.17
N PRO A 40 14.40 14.19 10.13
CA PRO A 40 14.93 14.82 11.34
C PRO A 40 13.86 15.56 12.14
N ALA A 41 12.67 15.80 11.56
CA ALA A 41 11.58 16.56 12.19
C ALA A 41 10.56 15.65 12.92
N GLY A 42 10.63 14.33 12.72
CA GLY A 42 9.64 13.39 13.25
C GLY A 42 8.27 13.47 12.54
N GLU A 43 8.20 14.04 11.35
CA GLU A 43 6.95 14.15 10.57
C GLU A 43 6.78 13.01 9.55
N PHE A 44 5.59 12.41 9.48
CA PHE A 44 5.27 11.42 8.46
C PHE A 44 3.93 11.74 7.81
N THR A 45 3.84 11.45 6.52
CA THR A 45 2.61 11.64 5.75
C THR A 45 1.98 10.29 5.47
N ILE A 46 0.66 10.21 5.63
CA ILE A 46 -0.15 9.07 5.21
C ILE A 46 -1.10 9.50 4.11
N HIS A 47 -1.32 8.61 3.16
CA HIS A 47 -2.42 8.69 2.22
C HIS A 47 -3.45 7.64 2.62
N PHE A 48 -4.71 8.06 2.69
CA PHE A 48 -5.81 7.22 3.13
C PHE A 48 -6.96 7.37 2.13
N SER A 49 -7.52 6.24 1.71
CA SER A 49 -8.62 6.24 0.73
C SER A 49 -9.72 5.33 1.22
N ARG A 50 -10.93 5.88 1.45
CA ARG A 50 -12.05 5.06 1.92
C ARG A 50 -13.40 5.60 1.47
N GLU A 51 -14.31 4.67 1.18
CA GLU A 51 -15.70 5.01 0.91
C GLU A 51 -16.42 5.42 2.20
N GLY A 52 -17.18 6.51 2.13
CA GLY A 52 -18.03 6.94 3.24
C GLY A 52 -19.10 7.93 2.82
N ALA A 53 -20.16 7.99 3.62
CA ALA A 53 -21.24 8.96 3.43
C ALA A 53 -20.86 10.37 3.92
N SER A 54 -19.88 10.48 4.81
CA SER A 54 -19.45 11.72 5.45
C SER A 54 -17.92 11.83 5.42
N VAL A 55 -17.41 12.93 4.85
CA VAL A 55 -15.97 13.26 4.82
C VAL A 55 -15.40 13.32 6.25
N MET A 56 -16.14 13.93 7.17
CA MET A 56 -15.77 14.09 8.57
C MET A 56 -15.59 12.74 9.27
N ASP A 57 -16.52 11.80 9.07
CA ASP A 57 -16.46 10.49 9.74
C ASP A 57 -15.27 9.68 9.23
N VAL A 58 -14.99 9.79 7.92
CA VAL A 58 -13.86 9.12 7.27
C VAL A 58 -12.52 9.71 7.74
N LEU A 59 -12.45 11.04 7.90
CA LEU A 59 -11.29 11.73 8.46
C LEU A 59 -11.05 11.34 9.93
N GLU A 60 -12.09 11.36 10.77
CA GLU A 60 -11.97 11.01 12.19
C GLU A 60 -11.58 9.54 12.35
N TYR A 61 -12.09 8.64 11.50
CA TYR A 61 -11.60 7.27 11.44
C TYR A 61 -10.11 7.19 11.10
N ALA A 62 -9.66 7.93 10.07
CA ALA A 62 -8.26 7.95 9.68
C ALA A 62 -7.34 8.42 10.81
N LYS A 63 -7.73 9.50 11.48
CA LYS A 63 -7.03 10.04 12.65
C LYS A 63 -7.00 9.05 13.81
N ALA A 64 -8.13 8.41 14.12
CA ALA A 64 -8.22 7.44 15.20
C ALA A 64 -7.28 6.25 14.98
N GLN A 65 -7.13 5.76 13.74
CA GLN A 65 -6.20 4.66 13.45
C GLN A 65 -4.74 5.06 13.67
N VAL A 66 -4.34 6.26 13.24
CA VAL A 66 -2.99 6.77 13.50
C VAL A 66 -2.76 7.00 14.98
N GLN A 67 -3.73 7.58 15.69
CA GLN A 67 -3.63 7.83 17.13
C GLN A 67 -3.65 6.56 17.96
N GLN A 68 -4.27 5.48 17.49
CA GLN A 68 -4.22 4.19 18.16
C GLN A 68 -2.81 3.60 18.12
N ALA A 69 -2.13 3.68 16.98
CA ALA A 69 -0.74 3.24 16.83
C ALA A 69 0.23 4.21 17.52
N PHE A 70 -0.03 5.51 17.40
CA PHE A 70 0.80 6.59 17.90
C PHE A 70 -0.02 7.61 18.70
N PRO A 71 -0.28 7.36 19.99
CA PRO A 71 -1.13 8.23 20.82
C PRO A 71 -0.65 9.68 20.94
N LYS A 72 0.63 9.92 20.68
CA LYS A 72 1.26 11.25 20.73
C LYS A 72 1.38 11.92 19.36
N ALA A 73 0.96 11.27 18.28
CA ALA A 73 1.00 11.85 16.95
C ALA A 73 0.02 13.03 16.86
N GLN A 74 0.50 14.17 16.36
CA GLN A 74 -0.29 15.37 16.16
C GLN A 74 -0.47 15.62 14.67
N LEU A 75 -1.71 15.78 14.22
CA LEU A 75 -2.01 16.15 12.84
C LEU A 75 -1.53 17.59 12.60
N VAL A 76 -0.61 17.77 11.66
CA VAL A 76 -0.04 19.08 11.29
C VAL A 76 -0.56 19.58 9.96
N SER A 77 -0.90 18.67 9.03
CA SER A 77 -1.47 19.02 7.73
C SER A 77 -2.53 18.02 7.32
N MET A 78 -3.54 18.50 6.59
CA MET A 78 -4.61 17.71 6.01
C MET A 78 -4.95 18.26 4.64
N GLU A 79 -4.96 17.38 3.65
CA GLU A 79 -5.42 17.66 2.30
C GLU A 79 -6.47 16.62 1.92
N LEU A 80 -7.61 17.10 1.41
CA LEU A 80 -8.63 16.26 0.80
C LEU A 80 -8.48 16.38 -0.72
N ALA A 81 -8.34 15.25 -1.39
CA ALA A 81 -8.22 15.18 -2.84
C ALA A 81 -9.35 14.33 -3.44
N GLU A 82 -9.71 14.62 -4.69
CA GLU A 82 -10.62 13.80 -5.48
C GLU A 82 -9.92 12.56 -6.07
N GLU A 83 -8.58 12.57 -6.13
CA GLU A 83 -7.74 11.50 -6.65
C GLU A 83 -6.56 11.22 -5.69
N PRO A 84 -6.10 9.97 -5.55
CA PRO A 84 -4.93 9.66 -4.72
C PRO A 84 -3.65 10.24 -5.34
N PRO A 85 -2.67 10.70 -4.54
CA PRO A 85 -1.44 11.27 -5.07
C PRO A 85 -0.65 10.23 -5.89
N ALA A 86 -0.26 10.64 -7.09
CA ALA A 86 0.38 9.76 -8.08
C ALA A 86 1.70 9.14 -7.59
N GLN A 87 2.41 9.77 -6.65
CA GLN A 87 3.70 9.29 -6.14
C GLN A 87 3.58 7.98 -5.32
N GLY A 88 2.56 7.85 -4.47
CA GLY A 88 2.30 6.58 -3.77
C GLY A 88 1.92 5.45 -4.73
N MET A 89 1.21 5.79 -5.81
CA MET A 89 0.80 4.85 -6.84
C MET A 89 1.99 4.24 -7.59
N VAL A 90 2.97 5.06 -7.96
CA VAL A 90 4.18 4.63 -8.68
C VAL A 90 5.07 3.74 -7.80
N ASP A 91 5.19 4.04 -6.51
CA ASP A 91 5.95 3.22 -5.56
C ASP A 91 5.28 1.86 -5.33
N ASP A 92 3.96 1.80 -5.20
CA ASP A 92 3.21 0.55 -5.04
C ASP A 92 3.25 -0.34 -6.28
N ILE A 93 3.16 0.26 -7.47
CA ILE A 93 3.35 -0.46 -8.74
C ILE A 93 4.75 -1.05 -8.80
N SER A 94 5.78 -0.26 -8.46
CA SER A 94 7.17 -0.70 -8.48
C SER A 94 7.43 -1.85 -7.48
N LYS A 95 6.86 -1.77 -6.27
CA LYS A 95 6.91 -2.85 -5.28
C LYS A 95 6.24 -4.12 -5.78
N LEU A 96 5.08 -4.02 -6.44
CA LEU A 96 4.37 -5.17 -6.98
C LEU A 96 5.13 -5.84 -8.13
N VAL A 97 5.74 -5.04 -9.01
CA VAL A 97 6.62 -5.56 -10.08
C VAL A 97 7.80 -6.30 -9.46
N LEU A 98 8.48 -5.71 -8.46
CA LEU A 98 9.57 -6.37 -7.74
C LEU A 98 9.11 -7.65 -7.03
N HIS A 99 7.92 -7.66 -6.43
CA HIS A 99 7.34 -8.84 -5.80
C HIS A 99 7.05 -9.93 -6.84
N ALA A 100 6.50 -9.58 -8.00
CA ALA A 100 6.29 -10.51 -9.11
C ALA A 100 7.61 -11.13 -9.59
N CYS A 101 8.68 -10.32 -9.73
CA CYS A 101 10.01 -10.82 -10.06
C CYS A 101 10.53 -11.85 -9.04
N LYS A 102 10.32 -11.60 -7.74
CA LYS A 102 10.71 -12.54 -6.68
C LYS A 102 9.92 -13.85 -6.74
N VAL A 103 8.62 -13.78 -6.99
CA VAL A 103 7.73 -14.96 -7.02
C VAL A 103 7.95 -15.80 -8.29
N LEU A 104 8.20 -15.15 -9.42
CA LEU A 104 8.31 -15.81 -10.74
C LEU A 104 9.76 -16.09 -11.15
N GLY A 105 10.74 -15.65 -10.36
CA GLY A 105 12.16 -15.98 -10.50
C GLY A 105 12.92 -15.18 -11.55
N SER A 106 12.25 -14.43 -12.43
CA SER A 106 12.90 -13.54 -13.40
C SER A 106 12.04 -12.34 -13.77
N VAL A 107 12.70 -11.29 -14.28
CA VAL A 107 12.04 -10.08 -14.79
C VAL A 107 11.17 -10.39 -15.99
N ASP A 108 11.65 -11.21 -16.92
CA ASP A 108 10.89 -11.59 -18.12
C ASP A 108 9.62 -12.39 -17.78
N ALA A 109 9.72 -13.32 -16.82
CA ALA A 109 8.56 -14.09 -16.35
C ALA A 109 7.54 -13.19 -15.64
N ALA A 110 8.00 -12.23 -14.85
CA ALA A 110 7.14 -11.25 -14.21
C ALA A 110 6.45 -10.34 -15.23
N GLN A 111 7.18 -9.82 -16.20
CA GLN A 111 6.62 -8.95 -17.24
C GLN A 111 5.61 -9.70 -18.13
N ALA A 112 5.92 -10.93 -18.51
CA ALA A 112 5.01 -11.79 -19.25
C ALA A 112 3.73 -12.04 -18.45
N TRP A 113 3.85 -12.38 -17.16
CA TRP A 113 2.71 -12.61 -16.29
C TRP A 113 1.85 -11.35 -16.10
N LEU A 114 2.47 -10.21 -15.84
CA LEU A 114 1.78 -8.92 -15.68
C LEU A 114 1.01 -8.50 -16.93
N SER A 115 1.48 -8.93 -18.11
CA SER A 115 0.89 -8.61 -19.41
C SER A 115 -0.07 -9.69 -19.93
N THR A 116 -0.19 -10.82 -19.22
CA THR A 116 -1.05 -11.94 -19.62
C THR A 116 -2.39 -11.87 -18.90
N PRO A 117 -3.53 -12.02 -19.60
CA PRO A 117 -4.84 -12.17 -18.98
C PRO A 117 -4.86 -13.29 -17.94
N ASN A 118 -5.43 -13.02 -16.77
CA ASN A 118 -5.48 -13.99 -15.69
C ASN A 118 -6.92 -14.31 -15.32
N ALA A 119 -7.29 -15.60 -15.30
CA ALA A 119 -8.64 -16.05 -14.99
C ALA A 119 -9.06 -15.70 -13.54
N GLU A 120 -8.12 -15.65 -12.59
CA GLU A 120 -8.40 -15.20 -11.21
C GLU A 120 -8.60 -13.69 -11.09
N LEU A 121 -8.36 -12.95 -12.18
CA LEU A 121 -8.52 -11.51 -12.31
C LEU A 121 -9.55 -11.16 -13.39
N ASP A 122 -10.61 -11.97 -13.52
CA ASP A 122 -11.71 -11.75 -14.48
C ASP A 122 -11.25 -11.67 -15.95
N SER A 123 -10.19 -12.41 -16.30
CA SER A 123 -9.53 -12.37 -17.61
C SER A 123 -8.91 -11.01 -17.97
N LEU A 124 -8.68 -10.14 -16.98
CA LEU A 124 -7.92 -8.92 -17.16
C LEU A 124 -6.42 -9.16 -16.92
N THR A 125 -5.59 -8.30 -17.49
CA THR A 125 -4.15 -8.33 -17.23
C THR A 125 -3.87 -7.70 -15.87
N PRO A 126 -2.96 -8.27 -15.05
CA PRO A 126 -2.54 -7.66 -13.79
C PRO A 126 -2.11 -6.20 -13.96
N LYS A 127 -1.39 -5.89 -15.04
CA LYS A 127 -0.97 -4.52 -15.37
C LYS A 127 -2.14 -3.55 -15.57
N ALA A 128 -3.23 -3.99 -16.22
CA ALA A 128 -4.41 -3.15 -16.42
C ALA A 128 -5.16 -2.89 -15.10
N LEU A 129 -5.09 -3.82 -14.14
CA LEU A 129 -5.72 -3.66 -12.83
C LEU A 129 -4.90 -2.78 -11.87
N MET A 130 -3.58 -2.69 -12.05
CA MET A 130 -2.73 -1.92 -11.15
C MET A 130 -2.92 -0.39 -11.22
N VAL A 131 -3.78 0.10 -12.12
CA VAL A 131 -4.15 1.52 -12.25
C VAL A 131 -4.88 2.06 -11.02
N ASP A 132 -5.62 1.21 -10.30
CA ASP A 132 -6.34 1.58 -9.09
C ASP A 132 -5.88 0.75 -7.87
N ALA A 133 -6.22 1.22 -6.67
CA ALA A 133 -5.77 0.61 -5.43
C ALA A 133 -6.34 -0.81 -5.22
N GLU A 134 -7.58 -1.04 -5.64
CA GLU A 134 -8.25 -2.33 -5.50
C GLU A 134 -7.58 -3.39 -6.38
N GLY A 135 -7.30 -3.05 -7.64
CA GLY A 135 -6.62 -3.93 -8.57
C GLY A 135 -5.17 -4.19 -8.15
N ARG A 136 -4.46 -3.22 -7.57
CA ARG A 136 -3.15 -3.46 -6.93
C ARG A 136 -3.24 -4.48 -5.80
N MET A 137 -4.24 -4.39 -4.93
CA MET A 137 -4.46 -5.38 -3.86
C MET A 137 -4.78 -6.78 -4.41
N ARG A 138 -5.65 -6.87 -5.43
CA ARG A 138 -5.99 -8.15 -6.08
C ARG A 138 -4.76 -8.82 -6.68
N VAL A 139 -3.91 -8.06 -7.36
CA VAL A 139 -2.63 -8.55 -7.91
C VAL A 139 -1.67 -8.99 -6.80
N SER A 140 -1.54 -8.21 -5.72
CA SER A 140 -0.70 -8.54 -4.56
C SER A 140 -1.11 -9.86 -3.90
N ARG A 141 -2.41 -10.04 -3.66
CA ARG A 141 -2.96 -11.26 -3.03
C ARG A 141 -2.73 -12.48 -3.92
N LEU A 142 -2.89 -12.33 -5.22
CA LEU A 142 -2.66 -13.41 -6.18
C LEU A 142 -1.18 -13.83 -6.25
N LEU A 143 -0.26 -12.85 -6.24
CA LEU A 143 1.18 -13.13 -6.17
C LEU A 143 1.56 -13.84 -4.87
N THR A 144 1.02 -13.39 -3.73
CA THR A 144 1.23 -14.03 -2.42
C THR A 144 0.71 -15.48 -2.41
N LYS A 145 -0.46 -15.73 -3.00
CA LYS A 145 -1.03 -17.08 -3.16
C LYS A 145 -0.11 -17.97 -4.01
N LYS A 146 0.44 -17.45 -5.11
CA LYS A 146 1.43 -18.17 -5.94
C LYS A 146 2.71 -18.48 -5.18
N MET A 147 3.19 -17.56 -4.33
CA MET A 147 4.35 -17.80 -3.47
C MET A 147 4.11 -18.92 -2.45
N GLY A 148 2.90 -19.00 -1.88
CA GLY A 148 2.49 -20.09 -0.98
C GLY A 148 2.45 -21.46 -1.65
N ILE A 149 2.09 -21.51 -2.94
CA ILE A 149 2.08 -22.74 -3.74
C ILE A 149 3.51 -23.17 -4.12
N SER A 150 4.38 -22.22 -4.49
CA SER A 150 5.78 -22.52 -4.83
C SER A 150 6.58 -23.10 -3.66
N LYS A 151 6.21 -22.83 -2.41
CA LYS A 151 6.86 -23.42 -1.23
C LYS A 151 6.50 -24.90 -1.00
N GLN A 152 5.37 -25.38 -1.52
CA GLN A 152 4.96 -26.79 -1.39
C GLN A 152 5.46 -27.68 -2.53
N ALA A 153 5.95 -27.11 -3.64
CA ALA A 153 6.49 -27.88 -4.77
C ALA A 153 7.99 -28.26 -4.61
N GLY A 154 8.64 -27.87 -3.50
CA GLY A 154 10.07 -28.12 -3.26
C GLY A 154 10.41 -29.23 -2.26
N GLU A 155 9.43 -29.77 -1.52
CA GLU A 155 9.62 -30.89 -0.60
C GLU A 155 8.75 -32.08 -1.03
N GLY A 156 9.21 -32.80 -2.05
CA GLY A 156 8.52 -34.00 -2.50
C GLY A 156 9.09 -34.55 -3.80
N GLY A 157 10.24 -35.22 -3.75
CA GLY A 157 10.76 -35.93 -4.92
C GLY A 157 12.15 -36.52 -4.76
N ALA A 158 12.19 -37.67 -4.08
CA ALA A 158 13.17 -38.77 -4.15
C ALA A 158 14.64 -38.47 -3.78
#